data_AF-A0A9E5E241-F1
#
_entry.id   AF-A0A9E5E241-F1
#
_cell.length_a   1.000
_cell.length_b   1.000
_cell.length_c   1.000
_cell.angle_alpha   90.00
_cell.angle_beta   90.00
_cell.angle_gamma   90.00
#
_symmetry.space_group_name_H-M   'P 1'
#
loop_
_entity.id
_entity.type
_entity.pdbx_description
1 polymer ?
#
loop_
_entity_poly.entity_id
_entity_poly.type
_entity_poly.pdbx_seq_one_letter_code
_entity_poly.pdbx_strand_id
1 'polypeptide(L)'
;MSVFVAANVRANRLVLALAALLFFALLGTRSLNEPDEGRYGEIAREMVESGDWLVPRIWYVPHLDKPPMTYWLVAFSIKAFGVNEWAIRLPLALAGLSGALAAFLLARSVAGDRAARWAVLIL
;
A
#
# COMPACT_ATOMS: atom_id res chain seq x y z
N MET A 1 14.79 35.64 3.80
CA MET A 1 13.57 34.81 3.65
C MET A 1 13.78 33.47 2.91
N SER A 2 14.97 33.16 2.37
CA SER A 2 15.22 31.98 1.52
C SER A 2 15.67 30.69 2.25
N VAL A 3 16.42 30.81 3.36
CA VAL A 3 17.03 29.63 4.02
C VAL A 3 16.01 28.78 4.78
N PHE A 4 15.09 29.41 5.52
CA PHE A 4 14.06 28.71 6.31
C PHE A 4 13.07 27.93 5.43
N VAL A 5 12.67 28.50 4.30
CA VAL A 5 11.79 27.82 3.34
C VAL A 5 12.48 26.60 2.74
N ALA A 6 13.75 26.75 2.33
CA ALA A 6 14.54 25.64 1.82
C ALA A 6 14.73 24.51 2.86
N ALA A 7 14.94 24.86 4.13
CA ALA A 7 15.06 23.88 5.21
C ALA A 7 13.76 23.08 5.43
N ASN A 8 12.60 23.74 5.44
CA ASN A 8 11.30 23.06 5.58
C ASN A 8 11.02 22.13 4.39
N VAL A 9 11.31 22.57 3.16
CA VAL A 9 11.13 21.72 1.97
C VAL A 9 12.01 20.47 2.04
N ARG A 10 13.28 20.61 2.45
CA ARG A 10 14.18 19.46 2.66
C ARG A 10 13.65 18.51 3.72
N ALA A 11 13.22 19.01 4.88
CA ALA A 11 12.68 18.20 5.95
C ALA A 11 11.41 17.43 5.54
N ASN A 12 10.50 18.09 4.80
CA ASN A 12 9.30 17.45 4.29
C ASN A 12 9.63 16.31 3.32
N ARG A 13 10.58 16.53 2.40
CA ARG A 13 11.05 15.51 1.46
C ARG A 13 11.68 14.32 2.18
N LEU A 14 12.50 14.57 3.20
CA LEU A 14 13.14 13.51 3.98
C LEU A 14 12.12 12.62 4.69
N VAL A 15 11.12 13.22 5.33
CA VAL A 15 10.07 12.45 6.03
C VAL A 15 9.24 11.62 5.05
N LEU A 16 8.85 12.19 3.90
CA LEU A 16 8.11 11.45 2.88
C LEU A 16 8.95 10.34 2.23
N ALA A 17 10.25 10.58 2.00
CA ALA A 17 11.16 9.57 1.50
C ALA A 17 11.38 8.43 2.51
N LEU A 18 11.47 8.76 3.80
CA LEU A 18 11.54 7.76 4.87
C LEU A 18 10.25 6.92 4.92
N ALA A 19 9.07 7.54 4.85
CA ALA A 19 7.81 6.82 4.81
C ALA A 19 7.76 5.86 3.61
N ALA A 20 8.11 6.33 2.41
CA ALA A 20 8.19 5.48 1.23
C ALA A 20 9.17 4.31 1.45
N LEU A 21 10.37 4.57 1.96
CA LEU A 21 11.35 3.54 2.26
C LEU A 21 10.77 2.47 3.21
N LEU A 22 10.10 2.88 4.29
CA LEU A 22 9.54 1.96 5.28
C LEU A 22 8.40 1.11 4.69
N PHE A 23 7.54 1.67 3.83
CA PHE A 23 6.47 0.91 3.17
C PHE A 23 6.97 -0.11 2.15
N PHE A 24 8.11 0.13 1.48
CA PHE A 24 8.58 -0.73 0.40
C PHE A 24 9.75 -1.66 0.76
N ALA A 25 10.60 -1.31 1.74
CA ALA A 25 11.88 -1.99 1.96
C ALA A 25 11.78 -3.48 2.29
N LEU A 26 10.69 -3.91 2.94
CA LEU A 26 10.55 -5.27 3.50
C LEU A 26 9.43 -6.09 2.85
N LEU A 27 8.87 -5.65 1.72
CA LEU A 27 7.70 -6.30 1.12
C LEU A 27 7.94 -7.76 0.70
N GLY A 28 9.18 -8.13 0.36
CA GLY A 28 9.52 -9.48 -0.10
C GLY A 28 10.36 -10.30 0.88
N THR A 29 10.62 -9.80 2.09
CA THR A 29 11.65 -10.41 2.97
C THR A 29 11.10 -11.50 3.89
N ARG A 30 9.79 -11.73 3.87
CA ARG A 30 9.13 -12.76 4.68
C ARG A 30 7.99 -13.43 3.93
N SER A 31 7.69 -14.67 4.32
CA SER A 31 6.49 -15.42 3.92
C SER A 31 5.20 -14.68 4.29
N LEU A 32 4.10 -15.07 3.66
CA LEU A 32 2.77 -14.51 3.90
C LEU A 32 2.30 -14.76 5.34
N ASN A 33 1.67 -13.75 5.93
CA ASN A 33 1.09 -13.81 7.27
C ASN A 33 -0.35 -14.33 7.21
N GLU A 34 -0.58 -15.44 7.88
CA GLU A 34 -1.87 -16.12 7.80
C GLU A 34 -2.81 -15.65 8.92
N PRO A 35 -4.13 -15.59 8.67
CA PRO A 35 -4.81 -16.06 7.46
C PRO A 35 -4.93 -15.03 6.33
N ASP A 36 -4.65 -13.75 6.60
CA ASP A 36 -5.10 -12.68 5.70
C ASP A 36 -4.24 -12.53 4.45
N GLU A 37 -2.91 -12.49 4.55
CA GLU A 37 -2.07 -12.29 3.35
C GLU A 37 -2.19 -13.48 2.39
N GLY A 38 -2.16 -14.71 2.91
CA GLY A 38 -2.40 -15.92 2.13
C GLY A 38 -3.76 -15.92 1.45
N ARG A 39 -4.85 -15.59 2.17
CA ARG A 39 -6.21 -15.58 1.59
C ARG A 39 -6.36 -14.56 0.46
N TYR A 40 -5.92 -13.32 0.67
CA TYR A 40 -6.05 -12.29 -0.37
C TYR A 40 -5.13 -12.58 -1.57
N GLY A 41 -3.94 -13.13 -1.31
CA GLY A 41 -3.03 -13.60 -2.35
C GLY A 41 -3.62 -14.73 -3.18
N GLU A 42 -4.22 -15.74 -2.54
CA GLU A 42 -4.78 -16.90 -3.24
C GLU A 42 -6.01 -16.53 -4.06
N ILE A 43 -6.93 -15.72 -3.50
CA ILE A 43 -8.10 -15.24 -4.24
C ILE A 43 -7.64 -14.47 -5.49
N ALA A 44 -6.67 -13.57 -5.34
CA ALA A 44 -6.13 -12.81 -6.47
C ALA A 44 -5.43 -13.71 -7.50
N ARG A 45 -4.71 -14.74 -7.05
CA ARG A 45 -4.07 -15.75 -7.92
C ARG A 45 -5.11 -16.51 -8.74
N GLU A 46 -6.17 -17.00 -8.10
CA GLU A 46 -7.28 -17.71 -8.76
C GLU A 46 -8.03 -16.81 -9.76
N MET A 47 -8.19 -15.51 -9.47
CA MET A 47 -8.78 -14.55 -10.43
C MET A 47 -7.92 -14.37 -11.68
N VAL A 48 -6.59 -14.33 -11.51
CA VAL A 48 -5.66 -14.24 -12.65
C VAL A 48 -5.65 -15.55 -13.46
N GLU A 49 -5.65 -16.70 -12.79
CA GLU A 49 -5.64 -18.02 -13.42
C GLU A 49 -6.95 -18.31 -14.18
N SER A 50 -8.10 -18.11 -13.54
CA SER A 50 -9.41 -18.43 -14.12
C SER A 50 -9.89 -17.40 -15.14
N GLY A 51 -9.41 -16.16 -15.06
CA GLY A 51 -9.95 -15.04 -15.83
C GLY A 51 -11.33 -14.56 -15.37
N ASP A 52 -11.89 -15.13 -14.29
CA ASP A 52 -13.11 -14.63 -13.66
C ASP A 52 -12.74 -13.54 -12.63
N TRP A 53 -12.90 -12.29 -13.04
CA TRP A 53 -12.64 -11.13 -12.19
C TRP A 53 -13.88 -10.70 -11.41
N LEU A 54 -15.04 -11.34 -11.62
CA LEU A 54 -16.30 -10.92 -11.02
C LEU A 54 -16.56 -11.69 -9.71
N VAL A 55 -16.39 -13.00 -9.72
CA VAL A 55 -16.69 -13.86 -8.56
C VAL A 55 -15.38 -14.27 -7.88
N PRO A 56 -14.99 -13.64 -6.76
CA PRO A 56 -13.82 -14.06 -5.99
C PRO A 56 -14.02 -15.47 -5.45
N ARG A 57 -12.97 -16.28 -5.51
CA ARG A 57 -12.94 -17.67 -5.06
C ARG A 57 -11.70 -17.93 -4.22
N ILE A 58 -11.85 -18.79 -3.22
CA ILE A 58 -10.73 -19.38 -2.49
C ILE A 58 -10.88 -20.89 -2.49
N TRP A 59 -9.81 -21.58 -2.86
CA TRP A 59 -9.84 -23.02 -3.15
C TRP A 59 -10.93 -23.35 -4.17
N TYR A 60 -11.11 -22.47 -5.17
CA TYR A 60 -12.10 -22.54 -6.23
C TYR A 60 -13.58 -22.46 -5.77
N VAL A 61 -13.82 -22.16 -4.48
CA VAL A 61 -15.17 -21.96 -3.92
C VAL A 61 -15.48 -20.47 -3.83
N PRO A 62 -16.68 -19.99 -4.26
CA PRO A 62 -17.06 -18.58 -4.15
C PRO A 62 -16.90 -18.02 -2.73
N HIS A 63 -16.22 -16.88 -2.62
CA HIS A 63 -15.95 -16.18 -1.36
C HIS A 63 -16.48 -14.74 -1.41
N LEU A 64 -17.77 -14.58 -1.10
CA LEU A 64 -18.51 -13.31 -1.28
C LEU A 64 -18.60 -12.46 0.00
N ASP A 65 -17.68 -12.66 0.93
CA ASP A 65 -17.69 -11.97 2.23
C ASP A 65 -17.20 -10.51 2.15
N LYS A 66 -16.47 -10.16 1.07
CA LYS A 66 -15.85 -8.85 0.85
C LYS A 66 -16.03 -8.39 -0.59
N PRO A 67 -16.17 -7.07 -0.82
CA PRO A 67 -16.15 -6.53 -2.17
C PRO A 67 -14.79 -6.76 -2.85
N PRO A 68 -14.76 -6.92 -4.19
CA PRO A 68 -13.60 -7.45 -4.91
C PRO A 68 -12.46 -6.44 -5.13
N MET A 69 -12.62 -5.18 -4.73
CA MET A 69 -11.66 -4.10 -5.03
C MET A 69 -10.23 -4.44 -4.62
N THR A 70 -10.02 -4.93 -3.40
CA THR A 70 -8.67 -5.31 -2.94
C THR A 70 -8.12 -6.48 -3.75
N TYR A 71 -8.95 -7.48 -4.06
CA TYR A 71 -8.53 -8.63 -4.87
C TYR A 71 -8.12 -8.19 -6.28
N TRP A 72 -8.84 -7.25 -6.91
CA TRP A 72 -8.46 -6.69 -8.21
C TRP A 72 -7.09 -6.05 -8.18
N LEU A 73 -6.81 -5.21 -7.18
CA LEU A 73 -5.53 -4.53 -7.07
C LEU A 73 -4.37 -5.53 -6.89
N VAL A 74 -4.57 -6.55 -6.05
CA VAL A 74 -3.58 -7.64 -5.86
C VAL A 74 -3.44 -8.47 -7.13
N ALA A 75 -4.54 -8.83 -7.81
CA ALA A 75 -4.54 -9.59 -9.05
C ALA A 75 -3.82 -8.83 -10.18
N PHE A 76 -4.00 -7.51 -10.29
CA PHE A 76 -3.25 -6.69 -11.25
C PHE A 76 -1.75 -6.69 -10.94
N SER A 77 -1.37 -6.59 -9.67
CA SER A 77 0.03 -6.65 -9.25
C SER A 77 0.65 -8.01 -9.58
N ILE A 78 -0.05 -9.11 -9.24
CA ILE A 78 0.37 -10.48 -9.58
C ILE A 78 0.50 -10.64 -11.10
N LYS A 79 -0.46 -10.13 -11.88
CA LYS A 79 -0.43 -10.22 -13.35
C LYS A 79 0.76 -9.46 -13.95
N ALA A 80 1.19 -8.35 -13.34
CA ALA A 80 2.31 -7.55 -13.82
C ALA A 80 3.68 -8.09 -13.39
N PHE A 81 3.79 -8.66 -12.19
CA PHE A 81 5.07 -8.98 -11.55
C PHE A 81 5.27 -10.45 -11.19
N GLY A 82 4.28 -11.29 -11.48
CA GLY A 82 4.24 -12.70 -11.09
C GLY A 82 3.75 -12.91 -9.66
N VAL A 83 3.53 -14.18 -9.31
CA VAL A 83 3.09 -14.59 -7.97
C VAL A 83 4.31 -14.63 -7.05
N ASN A 84 4.42 -13.65 -6.17
CA ASN A 84 5.43 -13.57 -5.11
C ASN A 84 4.96 -12.64 -3.98
N GLU A 85 5.66 -12.67 -2.86
CA GLU A 85 5.24 -12.00 -1.62
C GLU A 85 5.18 -10.48 -1.77
N TRP A 86 6.16 -9.87 -2.45
CA TRP A 86 6.18 -8.42 -2.60
C TRP A 86 5.11 -7.93 -3.57
N ALA A 87 4.81 -8.69 -4.63
CA ALA A 87 3.75 -8.38 -5.57
C ALA A 87 2.38 -8.40 -4.87
N ILE A 88 2.15 -9.37 -3.97
CA ILE A 88 0.91 -9.44 -3.19
C ILE A 88 0.75 -8.22 -2.27
N ARG A 89 1.84 -7.76 -1.65
CA ARG A 89 1.81 -6.64 -0.69
C ARG A 89 1.91 -5.25 -1.35
N LEU A 90 2.37 -5.17 -2.59
CA LEU A 90 2.62 -3.91 -3.29
C LEU A 90 1.41 -2.96 -3.31
N PRO A 91 0.17 -3.40 -3.63
CA PRO A 91 -0.97 -2.50 -3.63
C PRO A 91 -1.29 -1.93 -2.25
N LEU A 92 -1.11 -2.72 -1.19
CA LEU A 92 -1.34 -2.28 0.18
C LEU A 92 -0.26 -1.29 0.62
N ALA A 93 1.00 -1.50 0.22
CA ALA A 93 2.08 -0.55 0.46
C ALA A 93 1.82 0.79 -0.24
N LEU A 94 1.34 0.77 -1.48
CA LEU A 94 0.94 1.96 -2.22
C LEU A 94 -0.24 2.68 -1.55
N ALA A 95 -1.24 1.94 -1.06
CA ALA A 95 -2.35 2.51 -0.32
C ALA A 95 -1.90 3.16 0.99
N GLY A 96 -1.01 2.52 1.75
CA GLY A 96 -0.40 3.05 2.98
C GLY A 96 0.37 4.35 2.72
N LEU A 97 1.25 4.37 1.71
CA LEU A 97 1.98 5.58 1.33
C LEU A 97 1.04 6.70 0.86
N SER A 98 -0.01 6.36 0.11
CA SER A 98 -1.01 7.33 -0.34
C SER A 98 -1.78 7.93 0.85
N GLY A 99 -2.08 7.11 1.87
CA GLY A 99 -2.66 7.57 3.12
C GLY A 99 -1.74 8.51 3.89
N ALA A 100 -0.45 8.18 4.00
CA ALA A 100 0.55 9.06 4.62
C ALA A 100 0.67 10.40 3.87
N LEU A 101 0.65 10.38 2.54
CA LEU A 101 0.65 11.60 1.73
C LEU A 101 -0.62 12.43 1.94
N ALA A 102 -1.80 11.79 1.98
CA ALA A 102 -3.06 12.47 2.26
C ALA A 102 -3.06 13.12 3.65
N ALA A 103 -2.58 12.40 4.67
CA ALA A 103 -2.43 12.93 6.03
C ALA A 103 -1.47 14.12 6.07
N PHE A 104 -0.33 14.04 5.37
CA PHE A 104 0.62 15.14 5.23
C PHE A 104 -0.05 16.38 4.63
N LEU A 105 -0.74 16.24 3.49
CA LEU A 105 -1.37 17.35 2.78
C LEU A 105 -2.47 17.99 3.63
N LEU A 106 -3.30 17.18 4.29
CA LEU A 106 -4.37 17.66 5.15
C LEU A 106 -3.80 18.41 6.37
N ALA A 107 -2.87 17.80 7.11
CA ALA A 107 -2.26 18.43 8.27
C ALA A 107 -1.48 19.70 7.90
N ARG A 108 -0.84 19.73 6.73
CA ARG A 108 -0.18 20.94 6.21
C ARG A 108 -1.16 22.06 5.95
N SER A 109 -2.34 21.74 5.39
CA SER A 109 -3.37 22.74 5.08
C SER A 109 -4.01 23.37 6.32
N VAL A 110 -4.05 22.62 7.44
CA VAL A 110 -4.71 23.06 8.68
C VAL A 110 -3.73 23.65 9.70
N ALA A 111 -2.54 23.06 9.85
CA ALA A 111 -1.63 23.35 10.95
C ALA A 111 -0.14 23.51 10.53
N GLY A 112 0.12 23.57 9.21
CA GLY A 112 1.44 23.87 8.65
C GLY A 112 2.43 22.69 8.62
N ASP A 113 3.64 22.95 8.13
CA ASP A 113 4.62 21.91 7.80
C ASP A 113 5.07 21.06 9.00
N ARG A 114 5.12 21.65 10.21
CA ARG A 114 5.53 20.91 11.41
C ARG A 114 4.51 19.83 11.76
N ALA A 115 3.22 20.17 11.78
CA ALA A 115 2.15 19.22 12.05
C ALA A 115 2.09 18.14 10.95
N ALA A 116 2.27 18.53 9.69
CA ALA A 116 2.31 17.61 8.56
C ALA A 116 3.37 16.53 8.68
N ARG A 117 4.59 16.89 9.09
CA ARG A 117 5.66 15.91 9.33
C ARG A 117 5.32 14.96 10.47
N TRP A 118 4.77 15.47 11.58
CA TRP A 118 4.33 14.62 12.68
C TRP A 118 3.21 13.67 12.28
N ALA A 119 2.27 14.12 11.45
CA ALA A 119 1.20 13.26 10.94
C ALA A 119 1.75 12.06 10.16
N VAL A 120 2.81 12.25 9.36
CA VAL A 120 3.48 11.14 8.64
C VAL A 120 4.29 10.25 9.57
N LEU A 121 4.97 10.80 10.58
CA LEU A 121 5.83 10.02 11.47
C LEU A 121 5.05 9.14 12.46
N ILE A 122 3.79 9.48 12.74
CA ILE A 122 2.90 8.70 13.63
C ILE A 122 2.24 7.54 12.88
N LEU A 123 2.07 7.67 11.57
CA LEU A 123 1.30 6.78 10.69
C LEU A 123 2.21 5.70 10.11
#